data_AF-A0A7C6K260-F1
#
_entry.id   AF-A0A7C6K260-F1
#
_cell.length_a   1.000
_cell.length_b   1.000
_cell.length_c   1.000
_cell.angle_alpha   90.00
_cell.angle_beta   90.00
_cell.angle_gamma   90.00
#
_symmetry.space_group_name_H-M   'P 1'
#
loop_
_entity.id
_entity.type
_entity.pdbx_description
1 polymer ?
#
loop_
_entity_poly.entity_id
_entity_poly.type
_entity_poly.pdbx_seq_one_letter_code
_entity_poly.pdbx_strand_id
1 'polypeptide(L)'
;MSGKRKQNKEQLYKYTRVEFIQSVVENGVFASGIQYLNDPYESYGISHRDNFRIVSLTRSRDAKLMWSHYANGHRGCLIKIKTPKDYYEENYPLRRVTYSSTFSDRTNLSDEEIVEN
;
A
#
# COMPACT_ATOMS: atom_id res chain seq x y z
N MET A 1 -13.98 26.11 -26.41
CA MET A 1 -13.09 26.27 -25.23
C MET A 1 -13.07 24.95 -24.46
N SER A 2 -12.00 24.18 -24.58
CA SER A 2 -11.86 22.88 -23.91
C SER A 2 -11.58 23.09 -22.42
N GLY A 3 -12.51 22.66 -21.57
CA GLY A 3 -12.35 22.73 -20.12
C GLY A 3 -11.23 21.82 -19.65
N LYS A 4 -10.12 22.38 -19.21
CA LYS A 4 -9.08 21.63 -18.50
C LYS A 4 -9.72 21.03 -17.24
N ARG A 5 -9.98 19.72 -17.25
CA ARG A 5 -10.32 18.95 -16.04
C ARG A 5 -9.23 19.25 -15.00
N LYS A 6 -9.59 19.94 -13.92
CA LYS A 6 -8.72 20.12 -12.75
C LYS A 6 -8.41 18.71 -12.24
N GLN A 7 -7.21 18.22 -12.52
CA GLN A 7 -6.74 16.93 -12.02
C GLN A 7 -6.68 17.06 -10.50
N ASN A 8 -7.67 16.49 -9.82
CA ASN A 8 -7.77 16.56 -8.36
C ASN A 8 -6.56 15.80 -7.82
N LYS A 9 -5.58 16.51 -7.25
CA LYS A 9 -4.38 15.88 -6.68
C LYS A 9 -4.82 14.92 -5.59
N GLU A 10 -4.64 13.63 -5.81
CA GLU A 10 -4.96 12.64 -4.81
C GLU A 10 -4.07 12.87 -3.59
N GLN A 11 -4.71 12.97 -2.44
CA GLN A 11 -4.02 13.06 -1.16
C GLN A 11 -3.81 11.65 -0.66
N LEU A 12 -2.56 11.35 -0.30
CA LEU A 12 -2.21 10.09 0.34
C LEU A 12 -1.95 10.35 1.81
N TYR A 13 -2.35 9.40 2.65
CA TYR A 13 -2.14 9.46 4.07
C TYR A 13 -1.57 8.16 4.61
N LYS A 14 -0.78 8.27 5.67
CA LYS A 14 -0.23 7.16 6.43
C LYS A 14 -0.64 7.29 7.89
N TYR A 15 -1.32 6.29 8.43
CA TYR A 15 -1.46 6.13 9.88
C TYR A 15 -0.18 5.53 10.43
N THR A 16 0.31 6.07 11.55
CA THR A 16 1.48 5.55 12.24
C THR A 16 1.41 5.84 13.74
N ARG A 17 2.31 5.22 14.51
CA ARG A 17 2.50 5.50 15.93
C ARG A 17 3.22 6.84 16.10
N VAL A 18 2.89 7.57 17.16
CA VAL A 18 3.46 8.92 17.44
C VAL A 18 4.98 8.87 17.59
N GLU A 19 5.51 7.81 18.19
CA GLU A 19 6.95 7.60 18.37
C GLU A 19 7.75 7.55 17.07
N PHE A 20 7.11 7.26 15.92
CA PHE A 20 7.77 7.22 14.62
C PHE A 20 7.71 8.55 13.85
N ILE A 21 7.05 9.59 14.39
CA ILE A 21 6.90 10.87 13.67
C ILE A 21 8.26 11.46 13.31
N GLN A 22 9.18 11.52 14.27
CA GLN A 22 10.52 12.09 14.04
C GLN A 22 11.24 11.34 12.92
N SER A 23 11.28 10.00 13.00
CA SER A 23 11.87 9.17 11.96
C SER A 23 11.21 9.38 10.59
N VAL A 24 9.89 9.60 10.52
CA VAL A 24 9.21 9.83 9.25
C VAL A 24 9.53 11.21 8.66
N VAL A 25 9.69 12.23 9.51
CA VAL A 25 10.09 13.57 9.05
C VAL A 25 11.54 13.55 8.54
N GLU A 26 12.43 12.85 9.23
CA GLU A 26 13.85 12.81 8.90
C GLU A 26 14.17 11.88 7.72
N ASN A 27 13.52 10.71 7.65
CA ASN A 27 13.88 9.63 6.72
C ASN A 27 12.77 9.29 5.70
N GLY A 28 11.59 9.93 5.81
CA GLY A 28 10.43 9.58 5.01
C GLY A 28 9.64 8.39 5.56
N VAL A 29 8.59 8.00 4.84
CA VAL A 29 7.68 6.94 5.29
C VAL A 29 8.35 5.57 5.15
N PHE A 30 8.30 4.77 6.22
CA PHE A 30 8.79 3.40 6.20
C PHE A 30 7.99 2.51 5.23
N ALA A 31 8.72 1.77 4.40
CA ALA A 31 8.19 0.74 3.52
C ALA A 31 8.90 -0.60 3.81
N SER A 32 8.11 -1.62 4.14
CA SER A 32 8.60 -2.93 4.53
C SER A 32 9.11 -3.71 3.32
N GLY A 33 10.14 -4.52 3.49
CA GLY A 33 10.51 -5.50 2.46
C GLY A 33 9.48 -6.64 2.36
N ILE A 34 9.39 -7.27 1.18
CA ILE A 34 8.48 -8.40 0.92
C ILE A 34 8.75 -9.59 1.86
N GLN A 35 9.99 -9.76 2.33
CA GLN A 35 10.36 -10.83 3.25
C GLN A 35 9.68 -10.76 4.63
N TYR A 36 9.04 -9.63 4.97
CA TYR A 36 8.33 -9.45 6.24
C TYR A 36 6.81 -9.60 6.10
N LEU A 37 6.34 -10.06 4.95
CA LEU A 37 4.95 -10.46 4.76
C LEU A 37 4.60 -11.62 5.71
N ASN A 38 3.38 -11.61 6.22
CA ASN A 38 2.97 -12.51 7.29
C ASN A 38 2.53 -13.88 6.78
N ASP A 39 2.30 -14.02 5.48
CA ASP A 39 1.97 -15.28 4.84
C ASP A 39 3.08 -15.68 3.85
N PRO A 40 3.67 -16.90 3.99
CA PRO A 40 4.76 -17.35 3.14
C PRO A 40 4.39 -17.41 1.65
N TYR A 41 3.11 -17.59 1.32
CA TYR A 41 2.62 -17.64 -0.06
C TYR A 41 2.54 -16.25 -0.72
N GLU A 42 2.51 -15.16 0.04
CA GLU A 42 2.36 -13.79 -0.52
C GLU A 42 3.56 -13.37 -1.38
N SER A 43 4.71 -14.00 -1.17
CA SER A 43 5.92 -13.75 -1.96
C SER A 43 6.09 -14.73 -3.13
N TYR A 44 5.28 -15.79 -3.18
CA TYR A 44 5.40 -16.84 -4.19
C TYR A 44 5.23 -16.28 -5.60
N GLY A 45 6.06 -16.73 -6.55
CA GLY A 45 6.04 -16.25 -7.93
C GLY A 45 6.60 -14.83 -8.17
N ILE A 46 6.94 -14.06 -7.13
CA ILE A 46 7.56 -12.73 -7.30
C ILE A 46 9.07 -12.90 -7.52
N SER A 47 9.56 -12.50 -8.70
CA SER A 47 10.98 -12.38 -9.01
C SER A 47 11.57 -11.06 -8.49
N HIS A 48 12.87 -11.06 -8.17
CA HIS A 48 13.60 -9.87 -7.68
C HIS A 48 12.96 -9.18 -6.47
N ARG A 49 12.52 -9.99 -5.48
CA ARG A 49 11.77 -9.53 -4.29
C ARG A 49 12.43 -8.36 -3.55
N ASP A 50 13.76 -8.32 -3.51
CA ASP A 50 14.52 -7.27 -2.82
C ASP A 50 14.39 -5.88 -3.46
N ASN A 51 13.97 -5.81 -4.72
CA ASN A 51 13.74 -4.55 -5.43
C ASN A 51 12.42 -3.88 -5.01
N PHE A 52 11.56 -4.59 -4.28
CA PHE A 52 10.24 -4.12 -3.91
C PHE A 52 10.15 -3.80 -2.42
N ARG A 53 9.41 -2.73 -2.12
CA ARG A 53 9.01 -2.36 -0.77
C ARG A 53 7.51 -2.10 -0.75
N ILE A 54 6.87 -2.48 0.34
CA ILE A 54 5.43 -2.39 0.55
C ILE A 54 5.15 -1.35 1.62
N VAL A 55 4.25 -0.42 1.32
CA VAL A 55 3.77 0.58 2.27
C VAL A 55 2.25 0.68 2.18
N SER A 56 1.60 0.60 3.34
CA SER A 56 0.15 0.80 3.43
C SER A 56 -0.17 2.29 3.50
N LEU A 57 -0.83 2.81 2.47
CA LEU A 57 -1.30 4.20 2.33
C LEU A 57 -2.81 4.22 2.06
N THR A 58 -3.46 5.33 2.41
CA THR A 58 -4.89 5.51 2.14
C THR A 58 -5.20 6.87 1.53
N ARG A 59 -6.34 6.96 0.85
CA ARG A 59 -6.93 8.21 0.36
C ARG A 59 -7.96 8.79 1.32
N SER A 60 -8.26 8.10 2.41
CA SER A 60 -9.25 8.53 3.41
C SER A 60 -8.58 8.89 4.74
N ARG A 61 -8.88 10.10 5.24
CA ARG A 61 -8.49 10.55 6.57
C ARG A 61 -9.32 9.91 7.70
N ASP A 62 -10.34 9.13 7.34
CA ASP A 62 -11.29 8.53 8.26
C ASP A 62 -11.35 7.00 8.14
N ALA A 63 -10.31 6.38 7.57
CA ALA A 63 -10.18 4.92 7.49
C ALA A 63 -9.98 4.30 8.90
N LYS A 64 -11.07 4.10 9.64
CA LYS A 64 -11.06 3.64 11.04
C LYS A 64 -10.29 2.34 11.24
N LEU A 65 -10.46 1.37 10.34
CA LEU A 65 -9.73 0.09 10.42
C LEU A 65 -8.21 0.30 10.32
N MET A 66 -7.76 1.15 9.39
CA MET A 66 -6.33 1.47 9.26
C MET A 66 -5.81 2.27 10.45
N TRP A 67 -6.61 3.17 11.01
CA TRP A 67 -6.22 3.90 12.22
C TRP A 67 -6.07 2.96 13.42
N SER A 68 -7.04 2.06 13.63
CA SER A 68 -6.96 1.06 14.70
C SER A 68 -5.69 0.22 14.57
N HIS A 69 -5.44 -0.31 13.36
CA HIS A 69 -4.35 -1.24 13.10
C HIS A 69 -2.96 -0.58 13.10
N TYR A 70 -2.78 0.52 12.37
CA TYR A 70 -1.45 1.12 12.15
C TYR A 70 -1.10 2.25 13.13
N ALA A 71 -2.07 2.74 13.90
CA ALA A 71 -1.89 3.88 14.80
C ALA A 71 -2.33 3.53 16.22
N ASN A 72 -1.81 2.41 16.75
CA ASN A 72 -1.91 1.99 18.15
C ASN A 72 -3.34 2.08 18.72
N GLY A 73 -4.31 1.46 18.06
CA GLY A 73 -5.70 1.47 18.52
C GLY A 73 -6.29 2.88 18.60
N HIS A 74 -6.11 3.70 17.56
CA HIS A 74 -6.55 5.10 17.49
C HIS A 74 -5.75 6.14 18.29
N ARG A 75 -4.61 5.76 18.89
CA ARG A 75 -3.76 6.67 19.70
C ARG A 75 -2.55 7.23 18.95
N GLY A 76 -2.37 6.83 17.70
CA GLY A 76 -1.33 7.31 16.81
C GLY A 76 -1.70 8.61 16.11
N CYS A 77 -1.01 8.88 15.01
CA CYS A 77 -1.21 10.08 14.20
C CYS A 77 -1.45 9.73 12.73
N LEU A 78 -1.88 10.73 11.97
CA LEU A 78 -2.04 10.69 10.53
C LEU A 78 -1.03 11.63 9.87
N ILE A 79 -0.24 11.11 8.95
CA ILE A 79 0.73 11.88 8.17
C ILE A 79 0.18 12.03 6.76
N LYS A 80 0.02 13.27 6.30
CA LYS A 80 -0.34 13.58 4.91
C LYS A 80 0.92 13.59 4.06
N ILE A 81 0.92 12.79 3.01
CA ILE A 81 2.01 12.68 2.05
C ILE A 81 1.71 13.63 0.89
N LYS A 82 2.69 14.48 0.57
CA LYS A 82 2.64 15.31 -0.63
C LYS A 82 3.07 14.46 -1.82
N THR A 83 2.14 14.17 -2.71
CA THR A 83 2.43 13.50 -3.98
C THR A 83 3.13 14.47 -4.94
N PRO A 84 4.29 14.08 -5.51
CA PRO A 84 4.93 14.80 -6.60
C PRO A 84 4.03 14.92 -7.85
N LYS A 85 4.40 15.80 -8.78
CA LYS A 85 3.59 16.04 -9.99
C LYS A 85 3.56 14.82 -10.92
N ASP A 86 4.66 14.09 -10.95
CA ASP A 86 4.94 12.87 -11.70
C ASP A 86 4.37 11.59 -11.06
N TYR A 87 3.61 11.70 -9.95
CA TYR A 87 3.01 10.54 -9.27
C TYR A 87 2.15 9.65 -10.18
N TYR A 88 1.55 10.23 -11.23
CA TYR A 88 0.72 9.51 -12.19
C TYR A 88 1.47 9.00 -13.42
N GLU A 89 2.78 9.21 -13.49
CA GLU A 89 3.60 8.68 -14.57
C GLU A 89 3.84 7.18 -14.37
N GLU A 90 3.88 6.42 -15.47
CA GLU A 90 3.97 4.95 -15.46
C GLU A 90 5.21 4.42 -14.71
N ASN A 91 6.29 5.20 -14.72
CA ASN A 91 7.57 4.85 -14.11
C ASN A 91 7.74 5.41 -12.70
N TYR A 92 6.68 5.96 -12.09
CA TYR A 92 6.77 6.45 -10.72
C TYR A 92 7.03 5.29 -9.74
N PRO A 93 7.99 5.42 -8.79
CA PRO A 93 8.37 4.32 -7.89
C PRO A 93 7.22 3.82 -6.99
N LEU A 94 6.28 4.69 -6.63
CA LEU A 94 5.12 4.32 -5.81
C LEU A 94 3.98 3.84 -6.70
N ARG A 95 3.82 2.53 -6.78
CA ARG A 95 2.72 1.89 -7.53
C ARG A 95 1.60 1.47 -6.60
N ARG A 96 0.36 1.74 -7.03
CA ARG A 96 -0.83 1.29 -6.30
C ARG A 96 -1.03 -0.21 -6.55
N VAL A 97 -1.26 -0.97 -5.48
CA VAL A 97 -1.74 -2.35 -5.58
C VAL A 97 -3.20 -2.33 -6.03
N THR A 98 -3.47 -3.00 -7.15
CA THR A 98 -4.83 -3.20 -7.68
C THR A 98 -5.26 -4.61 -7.35
N TYR A 99 -6.19 -4.75 -6.42
CA TYR A 99 -6.80 -6.03 -6.11
C TYR A 99 -7.83 -6.35 -7.20
N SER A 100 -7.74 -7.56 -7.76
CA SER A 100 -8.82 -8.07 -8.59
C SER A 100 -10.02 -8.40 -7.71
N SER A 101 -11.22 -8.05 -8.17
CA SER A 101 -12.47 -8.51 -7.56
C SER A 101 -12.83 -9.95 -7.95
N THR A 102 -12.06 -10.56 -8.86
CA THR A 102 -12.23 -11.98 -9.19
C THR A 102 -11.68 -12.82 -8.06
N PHE A 103 -12.57 -13.48 -7.33
CA PHE A 103 -12.20 -14.49 -6.34
C PHE A 103 -11.98 -15.81 -7.06
N SER A 104 -10.75 -16.31 -7.09
CA SER A 104 -10.48 -17.67 -7.54
C SER A 104 -10.89 -18.64 -6.42
N ASP A 105 -12.07 -19.22 -6.56
CA ASP A 105 -12.48 -20.36 -5.73
C ASP A 105 -11.93 -21.67 -6.33
N ARG A 106 -12.16 -22.82 -5.67
CA ARG A 106 -11.72 -24.14 -6.15
C ARG A 106 -12.26 -24.50 -7.53
N THR A 107 -13.26 -23.79 -8.06
CA THR A 107 -13.79 -24.02 -9.41
C THR A 107 -12.98 -23.30 -10.50
N ASN A 108 -12.10 -22.38 -10.11
CA ASN A 108 -11.27 -21.56 -11.00
C ASN A 108 -9.75 -21.77 -10.79
N LEU A 109 -9.35 -22.81 -10.05
CA LEU A 109 -7.94 -23.20 -9.88
C LEU A 109 -7.56 -24.20 -10.96
N SER A 110 -6.36 -24.09 -11.54
CA SER A 110 -5.81 -25.17 -12.37
C SER A 110 -5.47 -26.38 -11.52
N ASP A 111 -5.34 -27.57 -12.13
CA ASP A 111 -4.94 -28.79 -11.44
C ASP A 111 -3.57 -28.65 -10.73
N GLU A 112 -2.73 -27.71 -11.18
CA GLU A 112 -1.41 -27.41 -10.61
C GLU A 112 -1.49 -26.52 -9.35
N GLU A 113 -2.61 -25.82 -9.15
CA GLU A 113 -2.88 -24.93 -8.01
C GLU A 113 -3.62 -25.66 -6.88
N ILE A 114 -4.12 -26.87 -7.12
CA ILE A 114 -4.78 -27.72 -6.13
C ILE A 114 -3.73 -28.50 -5.35
N VAL A 115 -3.50 -28.12 -4.08
CA VAL A 115 -2.72 -28.94 -3.14
C VAL A 115 -3.66 -29.97 -2.51
N GLU A 116 -3.53 -31.24 -2.89
CA GLU A 116 -4.22 -32.35 -2.22
C GLU A 116 -3.53 -32.67 -0.87
N ASN A 117 -4.33 -32.98 0.16
CA ASN A 117 -3.85 -33.39 1.49
C ASN A 117 -3.55 -34.89 1.53
#